data_AF-A0A2N7U218-F1
#
_entry.id   AF-A0A2N7U218-F1
#
_cell.length_a   1.000
_cell.length_b   1.000
_cell.length_c   1.000
_cell.angle_alpha   90.00
_cell.angle_beta   90.00
_cell.angle_gamma   90.00
#
_symmetry.space_group_name_H-M   'P 1'
#
loop_
_entity.id
_entity.type
_entity.pdbx_description
1 polymer ?
#
loop_
_entity_poly.entity_id
_entity_poly.type
_entity_poly.pdbx_seq_one_letter_code
_entity_poly.pdbx_strand_id
1 'polypeptide(L)'
;MKDYLQNMNNHFRPTGRETFSDQGVAHDLKGVNLRNKQFERLVAKKKRFTDCDFSYSQFESAYLHNCVFDSCKFVGCKFTHSNLRGSKFEGCEFDYAEFSQTQVEPEILDTGCPGRENLQQKFARTLRVNFHQVGDTVSANKAIKIELEASRIHLYKAWRSRESYYRKKYPSVKRAEAFFEWFEFVLLDFLWGNGESSVKLLRTLLLVLFAIAMGEVYFLKDMKLLYGYLEAAKHAPQVFLGIVQPDGFSGLVLAGIAAIRYVMLACLVSILVKRFSRR
;
A
#
# COMPACT_ATOMS: atom_id res chain seq x y z
N MET A 1 -32.85 -35.87 12.49
CA MET A 1 -31.73 -35.03 13.00
C MET A 1 -30.45 -35.84 13.24
N LYS A 2 -30.53 -37.06 13.81
CA LYS A 2 -29.35 -37.96 13.93
C LYS A 2 -28.78 -38.41 12.57
N ASP A 3 -29.62 -38.75 11.60
CA ASP A 3 -29.15 -39.16 10.26
C ASP A 3 -28.51 -38.04 9.42
N TYR A 4 -28.90 -36.79 9.66
CA TYR A 4 -28.29 -35.62 8.99
C TYR A 4 -26.89 -35.30 9.54
N LEU A 5 -26.68 -35.49 10.86
CA LEU A 5 -25.37 -35.33 11.50
C LEU A 5 -24.42 -36.48 11.13
N GLN A 6 -24.94 -37.71 10.98
CA GLN A 6 -24.16 -38.87 10.53
C GLN A 6 -23.62 -38.67 9.09
N ASN A 7 -24.39 -38.01 8.22
CA ASN A 7 -24.03 -37.78 6.82
C ASN A 7 -23.01 -36.63 6.62
N MET A 8 -22.94 -35.65 7.53
CA MET A 8 -21.89 -34.61 7.48
C MET A 8 -20.50 -35.18 7.74
N ASN A 9 -20.37 -36.19 8.61
CA ASN A 9 -19.08 -36.79 8.95
C ASN A 9 -18.41 -37.54 7.78
N ASN A 10 -19.14 -37.90 6.71
CA ASN A 10 -18.55 -38.53 5.52
C ASN A 10 -17.89 -37.52 4.56
N HIS A 11 -18.10 -36.22 4.75
CA HIS A 11 -17.58 -35.17 3.87
C HIS A 11 -16.34 -34.46 4.46
N PHE A 12 -16.05 -34.64 5.76
CA PHE A 12 -14.98 -33.94 6.46
C PHE A 12 -13.98 -34.92 7.07
N ARG A 13 -12.69 -34.59 6.94
CA ARG A 13 -11.59 -35.33 7.61
C ARG A 13 -10.88 -34.42 8.62
N PRO A 14 -10.34 -34.96 9.72
CA PRO A 14 -9.56 -34.17 10.66
C PRO A 14 -8.35 -33.54 9.97
N THR A 15 -8.04 -32.29 10.31
CA THR A 15 -6.93 -31.55 9.71
C THR A 15 -5.56 -31.97 10.26
N GLY A 16 -5.54 -32.74 11.36
CA GLY A 16 -4.30 -33.12 12.05
C GLY A 16 -3.55 -31.94 12.68
N ARG A 17 -4.21 -30.80 12.87
CA ARG A 17 -3.61 -29.62 13.51
C ARG A 17 -3.48 -29.88 15.01
N GLU A 18 -2.26 -29.78 15.51
CA GLU A 18 -1.94 -29.86 16.94
C GLU A 18 -1.80 -28.46 17.53
N THR A 19 -2.25 -28.30 18.79
CA THR A 19 -2.17 -27.06 19.55
C THR A 19 -1.12 -27.14 20.64
N PHE A 20 -0.25 -26.13 20.69
CA PHE A 20 0.74 -25.91 21.73
C PHE A 20 0.38 -24.62 22.47
N SER A 21 -0.13 -24.76 23.69
CA SER A 21 -0.57 -23.64 24.53
C SER A 21 0.41 -23.44 25.69
N ASP A 22 0.75 -22.18 25.99
CA ASP A 22 1.61 -21.78 27.12
C ASP A 22 3.00 -22.44 27.13
N GLN A 23 3.59 -22.58 25.93
CA GLN A 23 4.91 -23.20 25.76
C GLN A 23 6.02 -22.17 25.60
N GLY A 24 7.19 -22.48 26.13
CA GLY A 24 8.42 -21.71 25.93
C GLY A 24 9.39 -22.43 24.99
N VAL A 25 9.99 -21.72 24.06
CA VAL A 25 11.06 -22.26 23.21
C VAL A 25 12.37 -22.29 24.01
N ALA A 26 12.80 -23.48 24.43
CA ALA A 26 13.93 -23.67 25.34
C ALA A 26 15.29 -23.38 24.69
N HIS A 27 15.49 -23.81 23.45
CA HIS A 27 16.75 -23.70 22.70
C HIS A 27 16.49 -23.24 21.27
N ASP A 28 17.55 -22.81 20.58
CA ASP A 28 17.48 -22.44 19.16
C ASP A 28 17.07 -23.65 18.32
N LEU A 29 16.24 -23.42 17.31
CA LEU A 29 15.71 -24.49 16.46
C LEU A 29 16.36 -24.44 15.07
N LYS A 30 16.68 -25.62 14.53
CA LYS A 30 17.22 -25.76 13.18
C LYS A 30 16.52 -26.89 12.42
N GLY A 31 16.01 -26.61 11.22
CA GLY A 31 15.44 -27.61 10.32
C GLY A 31 14.14 -28.25 10.83
N VAL A 32 13.46 -27.62 11.79
CA VAL A 32 12.27 -28.22 12.44
C VAL A 32 11.03 -27.99 11.58
N ASN A 33 10.25 -29.05 11.37
CA ASN A 33 8.96 -28.98 10.70
C ASN A 33 7.85 -28.68 11.71
N LEU A 34 7.31 -27.47 11.64
CA LEU A 34 6.25 -26.95 12.49
C LEU A 34 5.05 -26.50 11.66
N ARG A 35 4.77 -27.21 10.56
CA ARG A 35 3.64 -26.92 9.66
C ARG A 35 2.30 -27.27 10.29
N ASN A 36 1.27 -26.50 9.91
CA ASN A 36 -0.12 -26.72 10.31
C ASN A 36 -0.27 -26.93 11.83
N LYS A 37 0.43 -26.12 12.63
CA LYS A 37 0.35 -26.12 14.09
C LYS A 37 -0.39 -24.87 14.58
N GLN A 38 -1.01 -24.98 15.75
CA GLN A 38 -1.58 -23.86 16.48
C GLN A 38 -0.66 -23.55 17.67
N PHE A 39 -0.15 -22.33 17.75
CA PHE A 39 0.66 -21.85 18.86
C PHE A 39 -0.12 -20.77 19.60
N GLU A 40 -0.48 -21.06 20.84
CA GLU A 40 -1.19 -20.12 21.71
C GLU A 40 -0.28 -19.70 22.85
N ARG A 41 -0.03 -18.38 22.97
CA ARG A 41 0.84 -17.84 24.03
C ARG A 41 2.24 -18.48 24.04
N LEU A 42 2.75 -18.83 22.86
CA LEU A 42 4.11 -19.32 22.70
C LEU A 42 5.12 -18.22 23.05
N VAL A 43 6.11 -18.54 23.88
CA VAL A 43 7.14 -17.61 24.33
C VAL A 43 8.49 -17.98 23.73
N ALA A 44 9.11 -17.05 23.01
CA ALA A 44 10.51 -17.10 22.61
C ALA A 44 11.14 -15.71 22.79
N LYS A 45 12.28 -15.64 23.47
CA LYS A 45 13.03 -14.40 23.67
C LYS A 45 14.48 -14.63 23.29
N LYS A 46 15.00 -13.80 22.36
CA LYS A 46 16.40 -13.90 21.89
C LYS A 46 16.76 -15.31 21.42
N LYS A 47 15.85 -15.95 20.67
CA LYS A 47 16.06 -17.28 20.09
C LYS A 47 16.28 -17.18 18.59
N ARG A 48 17.02 -18.15 18.04
CA ARG A 48 17.22 -18.32 16.61
C ARG A 48 16.42 -19.51 16.08
N PHE A 49 15.79 -19.31 14.93
CA PHE A 49 15.12 -20.34 14.15
C PHE A 49 15.77 -20.34 12.76
N THR A 50 16.36 -21.46 12.36
CA THR A 50 17.07 -21.59 11.08
C THR A 50 16.45 -22.72 10.27
N ASP A 51 16.10 -22.47 9.00
CA ASP A 51 15.52 -23.49 8.10
C ASP A 51 14.25 -24.18 8.65
N CYS A 52 13.49 -23.50 9.52
CA CYS A 52 12.26 -24.05 10.09
C CYS A 52 11.06 -23.80 9.16
N ASP A 53 10.12 -24.74 9.11
CA ASP A 53 8.89 -24.62 8.32
C ASP A 53 7.67 -24.41 9.21
N PHE A 54 7.13 -23.18 9.23
CA PHE A 54 5.91 -22.78 9.95
C PHE A 54 4.70 -22.65 9.01
N SER A 55 4.76 -23.23 7.81
CA SER A 55 3.70 -23.04 6.81
C SER A 55 2.34 -23.51 7.35
N TYR A 56 1.32 -22.69 7.11
CA TYR A 56 -0.07 -22.90 7.55
C TYR A 56 -0.28 -22.94 9.07
N SER A 57 0.73 -22.55 9.84
CA SER A 57 0.62 -22.45 11.30
C SER A 57 0.03 -21.13 11.74
N GLN A 58 -0.53 -21.11 12.94
CA GLN A 58 -1.13 -19.92 13.52
C GLN A 58 -0.46 -19.60 14.85
N PHE A 59 -0.17 -18.33 15.07
CA PHE A 59 0.38 -17.79 16.30
C PHE A 59 -0.63 -16.82 16.90
N GLU A 60 -1.24 -17.24 18.00
CA GLU A 60 -2.20 -16.44 18.75
C GLU A 60 -1.54 -15.97 20.05
N SER A 61 -1.51 -14.65 20.28
CA SER A 61 -0.94 -14.05 21.48
C SER A 61 0.51 -14.49 21.77
N ALA A 62 1.30 -14.78 20.73
CA ALA A 62 2.68 -15.25 20.88
C ALA A 62 3.62 -14.08 21.25
N TYR A 63 4.61 -14.36 22.10
CA TYR A 63 5.67 -13.42 22.47
C TYR A 63 7.00 -13.89 21.89
N LEU A 64 7.33 -13.42 20.69
CA LEU A 64 8.52 -13.77 19.91
C LEU A 64 9.47 -12.58 19.86
N HIS A 65 10.00 -12.15 20.99
CA HIS A 65 10.71 -10.87 21.14
C HIS A 65 12.23 -11.01 20.89
N ASN A 66 12.80 -10.11 20.07
CA ASN A 66 14.21 -10.12 19.68
C ASN A 66 14.70 -11.47 19.11
N CYS A 67 13.86 -12.19 18.39
CA CYS A 67 14.22 -13.46 17.76
C CYS A 67 14.82 -13.25 16.37
N VAL A 68 15.59 -14.22 15.89
CA VAL A 68 16.09 -14.23 14.51
C VAL A 68 15.51 -15.43 13.79
N PHE A 69 14.77 -15.17 12.72
CA PHE A 69 14.28 -16.17 11.79
C PHE A 69 15.14 -16.07 10.53
N ASP A 70 15.87 -17.14 10.25
CA ASP A 70 16.78 -17.26 9.11
C ASP A 70 16.28 -18.40 8.22
N SER A 71 16.01 -18.08 6.96
CA SER A 71 15.61 -19.05 5.93
C SER A 71 14.36 -19.88 6.31
N CYS A 72 13.49 -19.32 7.15
CA CYS A 72 12.25 -19.95 7.61
C CYS A 72 11.09 -19.75 6.62
N LYS A 73 10.13 -20.68 6.62
CA LYS A 73 8.92 -20.59 5.80
C LYS A 73 7.69 -20.24 6.63
N PHE A 74 6.99 -19.18 6.25
CA PHE A 74 5.74 -18.71 6.86
C PHE A 74 4.59 -18.70 5.86
N VAL A 75 4.63 -19.60 4.87
CA VAL A 75 3.61 -19.65 3.81
C VAL A 75 2.23 -19.92 4.40
N GLY A 76 1.28 -19.01 4.20
CA GLY A 76 -0.08 -19.12 4.75
C GLY A 76 -0.15 -19.04 6.28
N CYS A 77 0.91 -18.57 6.93
CA CYS A 77 0.97 -18.42 8.38
C CYS A 77 0.13 -17.22 8.85
N LYS A 78 -0.43 -17.30 10.06
CA LYS A 78 -1.21 -16.22 10.67
C LYS A 78 -0.64 -15.81 12.00
N PHE A 79 -0.40 -14.51 12.19
CA PHE A 79 -0.02 -13.92 13.47
C PHE A 79 -1.14 -13.00 13.95
N THR A 80 -1.67 -13.29 15.13
CA THR A 80 -2.79 -12.57 15.73
C THR A 80 -2.45 -12.22 17.18
N HIS A 81 -2.71 -10.96 17.58
CA HIS A 81 -2.40 -10.44 18.92
C HIS A 81 -0.97 -10.68 19.41
N SER A 82 -0.01 -10.85 18.49
CA SER A 82 1.34 -11.31 18.83
C SER A 82 2.33 -10.16 18.97
N ASN A 83 3.46 -10.42 19.62
CA ASN A 83 4.56 -9.47 19.77
C ASN A 83 5.85 -10.04 19.19
N LEU A 84 6.27 -9.48 18.07
CA LEU A 84 7.50 -9.79 17.35
C LEU A 84 8.48 -8.61 17.34
N ARG A 85 8.36 -7.67 18.30
CA ARG A 85 9.26 -6.50 18.37
C ARG A 85 10.72 -6.92 18.44
N GLY A 86 11.55 -6.21 17.69
CA GLY A 86 12.99 -6.47 17.55
C GLY A 86 13.35 -7.78 16.85
N SER A 87 12.37 -8.55 16.35
CA SER A 87 12.66 -9.78 15.61
C SER A 87 12.98 -9.51 14.15
N LYS A 88 13.87 -10.34 13.59
CA LYS A 88 14.36 -10.22 12.21
C LYS A 88 13.98 -11.43 11.38
N PHE A 89 13.72 -11.20 10.09
CA PHE A 89 13.32 -12.21 9.12
C PHE A 89 14.26 -12.13 7.91
N GLU A 90 15.29 -12.98 7.91
CA GLU A 90 16.35 -13.02 6.90
C GLU A 90 16.07 -14.21 5.98
N GLY A 91 15.89 -13.96 4.68
CA GLY A 91 15.62 -15.04 3.71
C GLY A 91 14.31 -15.79 3.93
N CYS A 92 13.34 -15.22 4.66
CA CYS A 92 12.08 -15.90 4.96
C CYS A 92 11.05 -15.78 3.85
N GLU A 93 10.19 -16.80 3.72
CA GLU A 93 9.08 -16.82 2.76
C GLU A 93 7.75 -16.47 3.44
N PHE A 94 7.02 -15.46 2.95
CA PHE A 94 5.74 -15.00 3.52
C PHE A 94 4.55 -15.08 2.55
N ASP A 95 4.62 -15.95 1.54
CA ASP A 95 3.53 -16.13 0.60
C ASP A 95 2.21 -16.42 1.33
N TYR A 96 1.21 -15.54 1.19
CA TYR A 96 -0.09 -15.63 1.86
C TYR A 96 -0.06 -15.53 3.39
N ALA A 97 1.03 -15.04 3.98
CA ALA A 97 1.06 -14.78 5.42
C ALA A 97 0.15 -13.59 5.78
N GLU A 98 -0.45 -13.65 6.98
CA GLU A 98 -1.35 -12.62 7.50
C GLU A 98 -0.92 -12.18 8.91
N PHE A 99 -1.05 -10.88 9.17
CA PHE A 99 -0.82 -10.26 10.47
C PHE A 99 -2.07 -9.48 10.87
N SER A 100 -2.49 -9.61 12.13
CA SER A 100 -3.58 -8.85 12.72
C SER A 100 -3.24 -8.47 14.16
N GLN A 101 -3.40 -7.21 14.51
CA GLN A 101 -3.14 -6.67 15.86
C GLN A 101 -1.79 -7.14 16.45
N THR A 102 -0.78 -7.24 15.60
CA THR A 102 0.50 -7.85 15.90
C THR A 102 1.62 -6.82 15.79
N GLN A 103 2.47 -6.75 16.82
CA GLN A 103 3.62 -5.85 16.82
C GLN A 103 4.75 -6.48 16.01
N VAL A 104 5.15 -5.85 14.91
CA VAL A 104 6.23 -6.31 14.02
C VAL A 104 6.97 -5.11 13.47
N GLU A 105 8.27 -5.24 13.23
CA GLU A 105 9.10 -4.15 12.71
C GLU A 105 8.86 -3.94 11.19
N PRO A 106 8.88 -2.69 10.68
CA PRO A 106 8.63 -2.38 9.27
C PRO A 106 9.65 -2.96 8.29
N GLU A 107 10.80 -3.44 8.76
CA GLU A 107 11.85 -4.10 7.98
C GLU A 107 11.35 -5.41 7.35
N ILE A 108 10.29 -6.02 7.89
CA ILE A 108 9.64 -7.18 7.27
C ILE A 108 9.13 -6.86 5.85
N LEU A 109 8.81 -5.59 5.56
CA LEU A 109 8.43 -5.15 4.22
C LEU A 109 9.61 -5.07 3.25
N ASP A 110 10.85 -4.97 3.75
CA ASP A 110 12.05 -4.87 2.91
C ASP A 110 12.57 -6.26 2.57
N THR A 111 12.56 -7.19 3.52
CA THR A 111 13.15 -8.52 3.37
C THR A 111 12.12 -9.63 3.13
N GLY A 112 10.87 -9.42 3.58
CA GLY A 112 9.82 -10.45 3.56
C GLY A 112 8.83 -10.33 2.40
N CYS A 113 8.93 -9.31 1.54
CA CYS A 113 8.01 -9.14 0.42
C CYS A 113 8.12 -10.30 -0.58
N PRO A 114 7.00 -11.01 -0.87
CA PRO A 114 6.99 -12.05 -1.90
C PRO A 114 7.44 -11.56 -3.28
N GLY A 115 8.08 -12.43 -4.06
CA GLY A 115 8.61 -12.08 -5.38
C GLY A 115 7.57 -11.84 -6.47
N ARG A 116 6.34 -12.34 -6.31
CA ARG A 116 5.23 -12.13 -7.29
C ARG A 116 4.45 -10.88 -6.90
N GLU A 117 4.15 -10.00 -7.85
CA GLU A 117 3.55 -8.67 -7.56
C GLU A 117 2.18 -8.78 -6.88
N ASN A 118 1.38 -9.77 -7.26
CA ASN A 118 0.08 -10.01 -6.65
C ASN A 118 0.20 -10.49 -5.19
N LEU A 119 1.27 -11.21 -4.85
CA LEU A 119 1.55 -11.64 -3.48
C LEU A 119 2.18 -10.50 -2.68
N GLN A 120 3.07 -9.73 -3.29
CA GLN A 120 3.65 -8.54 -2.70
C GLN A 120 2.57 -7.53 -2.29
N GLN A 121 1.63 -7.22 -3.20
CA GLN A 121 0.51 -6.32 -2.93
C GLN A 121 -0.36 -6.84 -1.78
N LYS A 122 -0.68 -8.14 -1.78
CA LYS A 122 -1.46 -8.75 -0.69
C LYS A 122 -0.73 -8.68 0.64
N PHE A 123 0.54 -9.04 0.66
CA PHE A 123 1.38 -9.02 1.86
C PHE A 123 1.50 -7.61 2.46
N ALA A 124 1.82 -6.62 1.62
CA ALA A 124 1.87 -5.23 2.03
C ALA A 124 0.50 -4.75 2.55
N ARG A 125 -0.61 -5.17 1.94
CA ARG A 125 -1.96 -4.83 2.41
C ARG A 125 -2.27 -5.37 3.79
N THR A 126 -1.95 -6.63 4.08
CA THR A 126 -2.19 -7.19 5.42
C THR A 126 -1.37 -6.42 6.45
N LEU A 127 -0.09 -6.15 6.16
CA LEU A 127 0.77 -5.40 7.06
C LEU A 127 0.29 -3.96 7.24
N ARG A 128 -0.18 -3.28 6.19
CA ARG A 128 -0.78 -1.94 6.31
C ARG A 128 -1.95 -1.93 7.29
N VAL A 129 -2.87 -2.88 7.16
CA VAL A 129 -4.04 -3.00 8.06
C VAL A 129 -3.57 -3.29 9.47
N ASN A 130 -2.64 -4.22 9.65
CA ASN A 130 -2.03 -4.54 10.94
C ASN A 130 -1.39 -3.30 11.59
N PHE A 131 -0.55 -2.56 10.86
CA PHE A 131 0.11 -1.35 11.35
C PHE A 131 -0.91 -0.31 11.80
N HIS A 132 -2.01 -0.12 11.08
CA HIS A 132 -3.11 0.73 11.53
C HIS A 132 -3.77 0.21 12.82
N GLN A 133 -4.05 -1.09 12.92
CA GLN A 133 -4.64 -1.69 14.13
C GLN A 133 -3.76 -1.50 15.37
N VAL A 134 -2.43 -1.47 15.22
CA VAL A 134 -1.49 -1.25 16.33
C VAL A 134 -1.08 0.22 16.50
N GLY A 135 -1.64 1.14 15.73
CA GLY A 135 -1.36 2.58 15.82
C GLY A 135 -0.05 3.04 15.16
N ASP A 136 0.64 2.19 14.40
CA ASP A 136 1.87 2.54 13.69
C ASP A 136 1.59 3.14 12.31
N THR A 137 1.33 4.44 12.30
CA THR A 137 1.00 5.16 11.07
C THR A 137 2.19 5.31 10.12
N VAL A 138 3.42 5.29 10.62
CA VAL A 138 4.64 5.45 9.81
C VAL A 138 4.87 4.18 8.99
N SER A 139 4.83 3.02 9.64
CA SER A 139 4.97 1.71 8.98
C SER A 139 3.80 1.42 8.04
N ALA A 140 2.58 1.83 8.39
CA ALA A 140 1.43 1.76 7.48
C ALA A 140 1.67 2.54 6.18
N ASN A 141 2.26 3.75 6.25
CA ASN A 141 2.61 4.51 5.05
C ASN A 141 3.69 3.83 4.19
N LYS A 142 4.64 3.13 4.82
CA LYS A 142 5.62 2.32 4.09
C LYS A 142 4.94 1.19 3.30
N ALA A 143 4.00 0.49 3.93
CA ALA A 143 3.21 -0.55 3.28
C ALA A 143 2.37 -0.01 2.10
N ILE A 144 1.74 1.17 2.26
CA ILE A 144 0.99 1.84 1.19
C ILE A 144 1.88 2.09 -0.04
N LYS A 145 3.12 2.55 0.15
CA LYS A 145 4.03 2.80 -0.98
C LYS A 145 4.32 1.52 -1.78
N ILE A 146 4.49 0.39 -1.08
CA ILE A 146 4.69 -0.91 -1.72
C ILE A 146 3.42 -1.37 -2.45
N GLU A 147 2.24 -1.18 -1.86
CA GLU A 147 0.96 -1.47 -2.54
C GLU A 147 0.79 -0.65 -3.82
N LEU A 148 1.10 0.66 -3.78
CA LEU A 148 1.04 1.55 -4.94
C LEU A 148 2.03 1.12 -6.03
N GLU A 149 3.27 0.78 -5.65
CA GLU A 149 4.28 0.32 -6.60
C GLU A 149 3.89 -1.01 -7.26
N ALA A 150 3.45 -1.99 -6.48
CA ALA A 150 2.97 -3.27 -7.01
C ALA A 150 1.78 -3.08 -7.96
N SER A 151 0.86 -2.18 -7.63
CA SER A 151 -0.29 -1.85 -8.49
C SER A 151 0.16 -1.21 -9.81
N ARG A 152 1.11 -0.27 -9.75
CA ARG A 152 1.71 0.36 -10.93
C ARG A 152 2.34 -0.66 -11.87
N ILE A 153 3.17 -1.55 -11.32
CA ILE A 153 3.83 -2.62 -12.08
C ILE A 153 2.79 -3.57 -12.68
N HIS A 154 1.78 -3.97 -11.89
CA HIS A 154 0.72 -4.86 -12.36
C HIS A 154 -0.04 -4.29 -13.57
N LEU A 155 -0.50 -3.04 -13.46
CA LEU A 155 -1.21 -2.36 -14.54
C LEU A 155 -0.32 -2.21 -15.78
N TYR A 156 0.94 -1.79 -15.59
CA TYR A 156 1.91 -1.72 -16.68
C TYR A 156 2.10 -3.07 -17.39
N LYS A 157 2.26 -4.15 -16.62
CA LYS A 157 2.41 -5.49 -17.18
C LYS A 157 1.13 -5.97 -17.87
N ALA A 158 -0.04 -5.64 -17.34
CA ALA A 158 -1.33 -5.99 -17.94
C ALA A 158 -1.47 -5.47 -19.37
N TRP A 159 -1.12 -4.20 -19.61
CA TRP A 159 -1.26 -3.62 -20.95
C TRP A 159 -0.03 -3.84 -21.86
N ARG A 160 1.18 -3.99 -21.30
CA ARG A 160 2.44 -4.02 -22.10
C ARG A 160 3.29 -5.30 -21.99
N SER A 161 3.12 -6.13 -20.96
CA SER A 161 3.97 -7.32 -20.78
C SER A 161 3.77 -8.39 -21.86
N ARG A 162 4.87 -9.10 -22.18
CA ARG A 162 4.92 -10.28 -23.04
C ARG A 162 4.91 -11.60 -22.25
N GLU A 163 4.90 -11.55 -20.92
CA GLU A 163 4.84 -12.73 -20.06
C GLU A 163 3.58 -13.57 -20.34
N SER A 164 3.74 -14.90 -20.32
CA SER A 164 2.67 -15.86 -20.63
C SER A 164 1.41 -15.64 -19.77
N TYR A 165 1.58 -15.42 -18.46
CA TYR A 165 0.47 -15.12 -17.54
C TYR A 165 -0.36 -13.92 -18.00
N TYR A 166 0.29 -12.78 -18.27
CA TYR A 166 -0.38 -11.55 -18.67
C TYR A 166 -1.01 -11.66 -20.06
N ARG A 167 -0.39 -12.38 -20.99
CA ARG A 167 -0.97 -12.64 -22.32
C ARG A 167 -2.23 -13.48 -22.26
N LYS A 168 -2.26 -14.49 -21.39
CA LYS A 168 -3.44 -15.33 -21.17
C LYS A 168 -4.56 -14.57 -20.45
N LYS A 169 -4.21 -13.74 -19.46
CA LYS A 169 -5.20 -13.02 -18.63
C LYS A 169 -5.79 -11.78 -19.33
N TYR A 170 -4.99 -11.06 -20.11
CA TYR A 170 -5.39 -9.83 -20.80
C TYR A 170 -5.29 -9.98 -22.33
N PRO A 171 -6.31 -10.58 -22.99
CA PRO A 171 -6.41 -10.61 -24.44
C PRO A 171 -6.96 -9.29 -25.00
N SER A 172 -6.40 -8.86 -26.13
CA SER A 172 -6.89 -7.77 -27.01
C SER A 172 -7.50 -6.56 -26.27
N VAL A 173 -8.83 -6.47 -26.21
CA VAL A 173 -9.59 -5.36 -25.60
C VAL A 173 -9.19 -5.13 -24.14
N LYS A 174 -8.97 -6.20 -23.36
CA LYS A 174 -8.57 -6.09 -21.94
C LYS A 174 -7.23 -5.41 -21.74
N ARG A 175 -6.36 -5.39 -22.75
CA ARG A 175 -5.09 -4.64 -22.69
C ARG A 175 -5.30 -3.15 -22.93
N ALA A 176 -6.26 -2.79 -23.80
CA ALA A 176 -6.63 -1.40 -24.01
C ALA A 176 -7.28 -0.82 -22.73
N GLU A 177 -8.18 -1.59 -22.10
CA GLU A 177 -8.74 -1.24 -20.78
C GLU A 177 -7.63 -1.06 -19.74
N ALA A 178 -6.73 -2.03 -19.61
CA ALA A 178 -5.60 -1.94 -18.69
C ALA A 178 -4.65 -0.77 -18.99
N PHE A 179 -4.56 -0.32 -20.25
CA PHE A 179 -3.79 0.88 -20.60
C PHE A 179 -4.45 2.14 -20.04
N PHE A 180 -5.77 2.28 -20.15
CA PHE A 180 -6.48 3.43 -19.59
C PHE A 180 -6.41 3.42 -18.06
N GLU A 181 -6.58 2.26 -17.41
CA GLU A 181 -6.39 2.12 -15.95
C GLU A 181 -4.96 2.50 -15.53
N TRP A 182 -3.95 2.04 -16.26
CA TRP A 182 -2.55 2.40 -16.02
C TRP A 182 -2.30 3.91 -16.20
N PHE A 183 -2.83 4.48 -17.28
CA PHE A 183 -2.68 5.89 -17.60
C PHE A 183 -3.33 6.77 -16.54
N GLU A 184 -4.55 6.45 -16.14
CA GLU A 184 -5.26 7.12 -15.04
C GLU A 184 -4.45 7.03 -13.74
N PHE A 185 -3.96 5.83 -13.39
CA PHE A 185 -3.15 5.63 -12.19
C PHE A 185 -1.87 6.50 -12.19
N VAL A 186 -1.17 6.56 -13.33
CA VAL A 186 0.05 7.38 -13.48
C VAL A 186 -0.28 8.87 -13.45
N LEU A 187 -1.38 9.28 -14.08
CA LEU A 187 -1.85 10.66 -14.06
C LEU A 187 -2.22 11.11 -12.65
N LEU A 188 -2.96 10.29 -11.89
CA LEU A 188 -3.29 10.55 -10.49
C LEU A 188 -2.04 10.49 -9.60
N ASP A 189 -1.10 9.58 -9.82
CA ASP A 189 0.17 9.59 -9.11
C ASP A 189 0.95 10.89 -9.35
N PHE A 190 0.92 11.40 -10.59
CA PHE A 190 1.54 12.67 -10.93
C PHE A 190 0.82 13.85 -10.27
N LEU A 191 -0.50 13.96 -10.40
CA LEU A 191 -1.24 15.14 -9.94
C LEU A 191 -1.22 15.29 -8.41
N TRP A 192 -1.33 14.20 -7.66
CA TRP A 192 -1.48 14.27 -6.20
C TRP A 192 -0.97 13.03 -5.44
N GLY A 193 -0.22 12.16 -6.12
CA GLY A 193 0.36 10.97 -5.52
C GLY A 193 -0.66 9.93 -5.11
N ASN A 194 -1.73 9.74 -5.91
CA ASN A 194 -2.84 8.84 -5.59
C ASN A 194 -3.45 9.09 -4.20
N GLY A 195 -3.51 10.36 -3.78
CA GLY A 195 -4.03 10.75 -2.46
C GLY A 195 -3.06 10.54 -1.29
N GLU A 196 -1.78 10.23 -1.55
CA GLU A 196 -0.78 10.02 -0.49
C GLU A 196 0.23 11.16 -0.34
N SER A 197 0.33 12.10 -1.30
CA SER A 197 1.41 13.08 -1.32
C SER A 197 0.93 14.53 -1.40
N SER A 198 0.96 15.21 -0.25
CA SER A 198 0.75 16.66 -0.17
C SER A 198 1.77 17.45 -0.99
N VAL A 199 3.00 16.94 -1.12
CA VAL A 199 4.07 17.60 -1.87
C VAL A 199 3.78 17.54 -3.37
N LYS A 200 3.30 16.41 -3.89
CA LYS A 200 2.89 16.31 -5.30
C LYS A 200 1.69 17.21 -5.60
N LEU A 201 0.70 17.28 -4.69
CA LEU A 201 -0.43 18.20 -4.83
C LEU A 201 0.02 19.68 -4.85
N LEU A 202 0.95 20.06 -3.95
CA LEU A 202 1.53 21.40 -3.93
C LEU A 202 2.28 21.71 -5.24
N ARG A 203 3.07 20.77 -5.76
CA ARG A 203 3.73 20.92 -7.07
C ARG A 203 2.69 21.16 -8.17
N THR A 204 1.62 20.37 -8.20
CA THR A 204 0.54 20.54 -9.18
C THR A 204 -0.13 21.91 -9.05
N LEU A 205 -0.29 22.44 -7.83
CA LEU A 205 -0.79 23.79 -7.61
C LEU A 205 0.13 24.82 -8.24
N LEU A 206 1.45 24.71 -8.01
CA LEU A 206 2.43 25.61 -8.61
C LEU A 206 2.42 25.55 -10.14
N LEU A 207 2.24 24.37 -10.74
CA LEU A 207 2.10 24.22 -12.19
C LEU A 207 0.83 24.88 -12.73
N VAL A 208 -0.29 24.78 -12.00
CA VAL A 208 -1.55 25.46 -12.38
C VAL A 208 -1.40 26.97 -12.27
N LEU A 209 -0.79 27.48 -11.19
CA LEU A 209 -0.53 28.91 -11.03
C LEU A 209 0.40 29.43 -12.13
N PHE A 210 1.43 28.65 -12.49
CA PHE A 210 2.31 28.98 -13.61
C PHE A 210 1.53 29.04 -14.94
N ALA A 211 0.66 28.05 -15.21
CA ALA A 211 -0.16 28.04 -16.42
C ALA A 211 -1.11 29.24 -16.51
N ILE A 212 -1.71 29.64 -15.39
CA ILE A 212 -2.56 30.85 -15.31
C ILE A 212 -1.73 32.10 -15.61
N ALA A 213 -0.56 32.24 -14.99
CA ALA A 213 0.33 33.38 -15.23
C ALA A 213 0.77 33.45 -16.70
N MET A 214 1.14 32.32 -17.30
CA MET A 214 1.51 32.24 -18.72
C MET A 214 0.33 32.58 -19.64
N GLY A 215 -0.88 32.15 -19.29
CA GLY A 215 -2.10 32.54 -20.00
C GLY A 215 -2.33 34.07 -19.94
N GLU A 216 -2.17 34.67 -18.75
CA GLU A 216 -2.32 36.12 -18.57
C GLU A 216 -1.31 36.89 -19.43
N VAL A 217 -0.04 36.46 -19.44
CA VAL A 217 0.98 37.09 -20.28
C VAL A 217 0.65 36.95 -21.77
N TYR A 218 0.27 35.75 -22.21
CA TYR A 218 -0.03 35.47 -23.61
C TYR A 218 -1.22 36.28 -24.15
N PHE A 219 -2.28 36.43 -23.35
CA PHE A 219 -3.51 37.10 -23.78
C PHE A 219 -3.52 38.62 -23.52
N LEU A 220 -2.88 39.08 -22.43
CA LEU A 220 -3.12 40.43 -21.90
C LEU A 220 -1.87 41.30 -21.80
N LYS A 221 -0.66 40.75 -21.96
CA LYS A 221 0.60 41.47 -21.75
C LYS A 221 1.56 41.32 -22.93
N ASP A 222 2.59 42.15 -22.95
CA ASP A 222 3.68 42.01 -23.92
C ASP A 222 4.65 40.90 -23.48
N MET A 223 4.74 39.84 -24.28
CA MET A 223 5.62 38.69 -24.05
C MET A 223 7.11 39.04 -24.05
N LYS A 224 7.50 40.24 -24.51
CA LYS A 224 8.91 40.67 -24.52
C LYS A 224 9.33 41.31 -23.20
N LEU A 225 8.39 41.73 -22.35
CA LEU A 225 8.68 42.48 -21.13
C LEU A 225 8.67 41.57 -19.89
N LEU A 226 9.82 41.41 -19.24
CA LEU A 226 9.96 40.60 -18.02
C LEU A 226 9.02 41.03 -16.89
N TYR A 227 8.75 42.33 -16.77
CA TYR A 227 7.83 42.89 -15.77
C TYR A 227 6.42 42.27 -15.87
N GLY A 228 5.94 42.00 -17.08
CA GLY A 228 4.62 41.40 -17.28
C GLY A 228 4.50 39.99 -16.70
N TYR A 229 5.58 39.21 -16.75
CA TYR A 229 5.63 37.87 -16.14
C TYR A 229 5.61 37.94 -14.61
N LEU A 230 6.31 38.90 -14.01
CA LEU A 230 6.34 39.08 -12.55
C LEU A 230 4.97 39.51 -12.01
N GLU A 231 4.27 40.40 -12.71
CA GLU A 231 2.90 40.76 -12.36
C GLU A 231 1.94 39.58 -12.49
N ALA A 232 1.97 38.87 -13.63
CA ALA A 232 1.10 37.72 -13.86
C ALA A 232 1.34 36.62 -12.80
N ALA A 233 2.59 36.40 -12.38
CA ALA A 233 2.91 35.47 -11.30
C ALA A 233 2.31 35.90 -9.94
N LYS A 234 2.25 37.20 -9.65
CA LYS A 234 1.60 37.74 -8.43
C LYS A 234 0.07 37.69 -8.52
N HIS A 235 -0.50 37.82 -9.72
CA HIS A 235 -1.94 37.78 -9.96
C HIS A 235 -2.49 36.36 -9.99
N ALA A 236 -1.75 35.39 -10.51
CA ALA A 236 -2.22 34.02 -10.70
C ALA A 236 -2.87 33.37 -9.45
N PRO A 237 -2.36 33.54 -8.21
CA PRO A 237 -3.05 33.05 -7.02
C PRO A 237 -4.43 33.69 -6.80
N GLN A 238 -4.56 34.99 -7.06
CA GLN A 238 -5.83 35.72 -6.92
C GLN A 238 -6.84 35.28 -7.97
N VAL A 239 -6.38 35.06 -9.21
CA VAL A 239 -7.20 34.52 -10.31
C VAL A 239 -7.62 33.08 -9.99
N PHE A 240 -6.70 32.22 -9.56
CA PHE A 240 -7.01 30.84 -9.17
C PHE A 240 -8.03 30.79 -8.03
N LEU A 241 -7.87 31.63 -7.01
CA LEU A 241 -8.82 31.74 -5.89
C LEU A 241 -10.14 32.42 -6.29
N GLY A 242 -10.24 33.00 -7.49
CA GLY A 242 -11.43 33.68 -7.99
C GLY A 242 -11.69 35.04 -7.35
N ILE A 243 -10.67 35.66 -6.76
CA ILE A 243 -10.71 37.00 -6.20
C ILE A 243 -10.73 38.03 -7.33
N VAL A 244 -9.96 37.78 -8.39
CA VAL A 244 -9.85 38.64 -9.57
C VAL A 244 -10.23 37.84 -10.81
N GLN A 245 -10.94 38.48 -11.73
CA GLN A 245 -11.30 37.92 -13.04
C GLN A 245 -10.71 38.84 -14.12
N PRO A 246 -9.63 38.42 -14.80
CA PRO A 246 -9.02 39.25 -15.84
C PRO A 246 -9.96 39.42 -17.04
N ASP A 247 -10.18 40.67 -17.48
CA ASP A 247 -11.18 41.00 -18.50
C ASP A 247 -10.96 40.32 -19.86
N GLY A 248 -9.74 39.89 -20.19
CA GLY A 248 -9.47 39.20 -21.45
C GLY A 248 -9.42 37.67 -21.36
N PHE A 249 -9.78 37.07 -20.20
CA PHE A 249 -10.04 35.64 -20.15
C PHE A 249 -11.49 35.35 -20.56
N SER A 250 -11.68 34.43 -21.50
CA SER A 250 -13.03 34.01 -21.88
C SER A 250 -13.74 33.30 -20.71
N GLY A 251 -15.07 33.34 -20.70
CA GLY A 251 -15.86 32.64 -19.67
C GLY A 251 -15.55 31.15 -19.58
N LEU A 252 -15.18 30.50 -20.69
CA LEU A 252 -14.78 29.09 -20.71
C LEU A 252 -13.43 28.85 -20.01
N VAL A 253 -12.46 29.75 -20.17
CA VAL A 253 -11.17 29.68 -19.47
C VAL A 253 -11.38 29.88 -17.96
N LEU A 254 -12.17 30.88 -17.57
CA LEU A 254 -12.50 31.14 -16.16
C LEU A 254 -13.25 29.96 -15.52
N ALA A 255 -14.21 29.36 -16.25
CA ALA A 255 -14.90 28.15 -15.80
C ALA A 255 -13.95 26.96 -15.63
N GLY A 256 -12.98 26.79 -16.54
CA GLY A 256 -11.94 25.78 -16.44
C GLY A 256 -11.05 25.96 -15.22
N ILE A 257 -10.58 27.19 -14.96
CA ILE A 257 -9.80 27.52 -13.75
C ILE A 257 -10.60 27.22 -12.48
N ALA A 258 -11.88 27.61 -12.45
CA ALA A 258 -12.77 27.34 -11.31
C ALA A 258 -12.98 25.83 -11.07
N ALA A 259 -13.16 25.05 -12.14
CA ALA A 259 -13.28 23.59 -12.05
C ALA A 259 -12.00 22.96 -11.47
N ILE A 260 -10.82 23.36 -11.98
CA ILE A 260 -9.52 22.90 -11.46
C ILE A 260 -9.39 23.25 -9.98
N ARG A 261 -9.74 24.49 -9.58
CA ARG A 261 -9.73 24.91 -8.17
C ARG A 261 -10.54 23.96 -7.29
N TYR A 262 -11.77 23.65 -7.66
CA TYR A 262 -12.62 22.79 -6.83
C TYR A 262 -12.08 21.36 -6.71
N VAL A 263 -11.57 20.79 -7.81
CA VAL A 263 -10.90 19.48 -7.77
C VAL A 263 -9.69 19.52 -6.85
N MET A 264 -8.84 20.54 -6.96
CA MET A 264 -7.66 20.68 -6.11
C MET A 264 -7.98 20.86 -4.62
N LEU A 265 -9.03 21.62 -4.30
CA LEU A 265 -9.51 21.76 -2.92
C LEU A 265 -10.05 20.44 -2.38
N ALA A 266 -10.83 19.70 -3.18
CA ALA A 266 -11.30 18.36 -2.79
C ALA A 266 -10.13 17.40 -2.56
N CYS A 267 -9.11 17.44 -3.43
CA CYS A 267 -7.88 16.67 -3.26
C CYS A 267 -7.14 17.02 -1.96
N LEU A 268 -7.02 18.31 -1.65
CA LEU A 268 -6.38 18.80 -0.42
C LEU A 268 -7.14 18.32 0.81
N VAL A 269 -8.47 18.50 0.84
CA VAL A 269 -9.33 18.06 1.94
C VAL A 269 -9.20 16.55 2.15
N SER A 270 -9.22 15.75 1.08
CA SER A 270 -9.04 14.29 1.15
C SER A 270 -7.73 13.90 1.83
N ILE A 271 -6.61 14.54 1.45
CA ILE A 271 -5.29 14.30 2.07
C ILE A 271 -5.28 14.75 3.54
N LEU A 272 -5.86 15.91 3.85
CA LEU A 272 -5.89 16.45 5.22
C LEU A 272 -6.74 15.59 6.15
N VAL A 273 -7.95 15.21 5.74
CA VAL A 273 -8.83 14.31 6.50
C VAL A 273 -8.08 13.02 6.81
N LYS A 274 -7.42 12.41 5.82
CA LYS A 274 -6.63 11.21 6.01
C LYS A 274 -5.45 11.41 6.96
N ARG A 275 -4.83 12.59 7.00
CA ARG A 275 -3.73 12.88 7.93
C ARG A 275 -4.20 13.14 9.35
N PHE A 276 -5.35 13.79 9.52
CA PHE A 276 -5.92 14.08 10.84
C PHE A 276 -6.62 12.87 11.45
N SER A 277 -7.26 12.01 10.64
CA SER A 277 -7.86 10.75 11.10
C SER A 277 -6.83 9.68 11.52
N ARG A 278 -5.53 9.98 11.38
CA ARG A 278 -4.42 9.12 11.84
C ARG A 278 -4.01 9.43 13.29
N ARG A 279 -4.58 10.48 13.90
CA ARG A 279 -4.45 10.82 15.32
C ARG A 279 -5.71 10.39 16.05
#